data_AF-A0A437NQ17-F1
#
_entry.id   AF-A0A437NQ17-F1
#
_cell.length_a   1.000
_cell.length_b   1.000
_cell.length_c   1.000
_cell.angle_alpha   90.00
_cell.angle_beta   90.00
_cell.angle_gamma   90.00
#
_symmetry.space_group_name_H-M   'P 1'
#
loop_
_entity.id
_entity.type
_entity.pdbx_description
1 polymer ?
#
loop_
_entity_poly.entity_id
_entity_poly.type
_entity_poly.pdbx_seq_one_letter_code
_entity_poly.pdbx_strand_id
1 'polypeptide(L)'
;MSEPALARLRAEAEIRGQDALERALAQAFWQALERHPLAPMAALEAAARTVGDLYRQVASLHGDVPRCGCGWQPDPDDDGIRLEAMMAAAMQVRPDDHGLAGMTVAGRA
;
A
#
# COMPACT_ATOMS: atom_id res chain seq x y z
N MET A 1 21.89 19.32 -13.82
CA MET A 1 21.67 18.42 -12.65
C MET A 1 22.16 17.04 -13.04
N SER A 2 22.85 16.35 -12.14
CA SER A 2 23.43 15.02 -12.42
C SER A 2 22.36 13.92 -12.40
N GLU A 3 22.51 12.90 -13.25
CA GLU A 3 21.68 11.67 -13.28
C GLU A 3 21.33 11.07 -11.90
N PRO A 4 22.26 10.94 -10.94
CA PRO A 4 21.93 10.39 -9.61
C PRO A 4 20.96 11.26 -8.79
N ALA A 5 20.92 12.57 -9.01
CA ALA A 5 19.97 13.46 -8.31
C ALA A 5 18.54 13.29 -8.85
N LEU A 6 18.38 13.08 -10.15
CA LEU A 6 17.08 12.83 -10.78
C LEU A 6 16.48 11.48 -10.36
N ALA A 7 17.31 10.44 -10.27
CA ALA A 7 16.88 9.13 -9.79
C ALA A 7 16.36 9.17 -8.34
N ARG A 8 17.05 9.90 -7.46
CA ARG A 8 16.61 10.08 -6.06
C ARG A 8 15.27 10.80 -5.96
N LEU A 9 15.11 11.91 -6.70
CA LEU A 9 13.86 12.66 -6.72
C LEU A 9 12.67 11.81 -7.20
N ARG A 10 12.90 10.92 -8.18
CA ARG A 10 11.89 9.98 -8.66
C ARG A 10 11.52 8.94 -7.60
N ALA A 11 12.51 8.34 -6.93
CA ALA A 11 12.28 7.38 -5.86
C ALA A 11 11.52 8.02 -4.68
N GLU A 12 11.87 9.24 -4.28
CA GLU A 12 11.14 9.97 -3.24
C GLU A 12 9.70 10.30 -3.65
N ALA A 13 9.47 10.64 -4.92
CA ALA A 13 8.12 10.87 -5.42
C ALA A 13 7.27 9.59 -5.43
N GLU A 14 7.88 8.46 -5.76
CA GLU A 14 7.25 7.15 -5.72
C GLU A 14 6.87 6.76 -4.28
N ILE A 15 7.79 6.91 -3.32
CA ILE A 15 7.51 6.69 -1.89
C ILE A 15 6.35 7.58 -1.42
N ARG A 16 6.38 8.88 -1.73
CA ARG A 16 5.27 9.79 -1.36
C ARG A 16 3.94 9.38 -1.97
N GLY A 17 3.96 8.85 -3.20
CA GLY A 17 2.78 8.34 -3.89
C GLY A 17 2.21 7.09 -3.21
N GLN A 18 3.08 6.15 -2.83
CA GLN A 18 2.72 4.94 -2.10
C GLN A 18 2.09 5.28 -0.74
N ASP A 19 2.78 6.10 0.05
CA ASP A 19 2.30 6.62 1.34
C ASP A 19 0.92 7.28 1.25
N ALA A 20 0.67 8.07 0.20
CA ALA A 20 -0.60 8.74 0.00
C ALA A 20 -1.72 7.75 -0.31
N LEU A 21 -1.44 6.74 -1.14
CA LEU A 21 -2.39 5.68 -1.47
C LEU A 21 -2.71 4.82 -0.24
N GLU A 22 -1.70 4.41 0.52
CA GLU A 22 -1.87 3.62 1.75
C GLU A 22 -2.75 4.34 2.77
N ARG A 23 -2.49 5.63 3.01
CA ARG A 23 -3.32 6.45 3.91
C ARG A 23 -4.76 6.56 3.42
N ALA A 24 -4.97 6.77 2.13
CA ALA A 24 -6.31 6.88 1.56
C ALA A 24 -7.10 5.57 1.71
N LEU A 25 -6.46 4.41 1.48
CA LEU A 25 -7.06 3.10 1.67
C LEU A 25 -7.40 2.83 3.14
N ALA A 26 -6.47 3.11 4.06
CA ALA A 26 -6.70 2.95 5.50
C ALA A 26 -7.86 3.83 5.99
N GLN A 27 -7.91 5.09 5.55
CA GLN A 27 -9.00 6.00 5.88
C GLN A 27 -10.35 5.49 5.35
N ALA A 28 -10.40 5.06 4.08
CA ALA A 28 -11.62 4.52 3.49
C ALA A 28 -12.12 3.26 4.23
N PHE A 29 -11.19 2.38 4.64
CA PHE A 29 -11.49 1.18 5.41
C PHE A 29 -12.14 1.52 6.76
N TRP A 30 -11.54 2.42 7.55
CA TRP A 30 -12.08 2.80 8.85
C TRP A 30 -13.42 3.56 8.73
N GLN A 31 -13.55 4.47 7.77
CA GLN A 31 -14.81 5.18 7.52
C GLN A 31 -15.95 4.23 7.12
N ALA A 32 -15.65 3.13 6.41
CA ALA A 32 -16.64 2.11 6.10
C ALA A 32 -17.10 1.37 7.37
N LEU A 33 -16.17 0.99 8.25
CA LEU A 33 -16.46 0.27 9.49
C LEU A 33 -17.18 1.11 10.54
N GLU A 34 -16.91 2.42 10.60
CA GLU A 34 -17.65 3.35 11.45
C GLU A 34 -19.14 3.38 11.09
N ARG A 35 -19.46 3.29 9.80
CA ARG A 35 -20.86 3.29 9.30
C ARG A 35 -21.50 1.91 9.37
N HIS A 36 -20.73 0.86 9.09
CA HIS A 36 -21.20 -0.52 9.01
C HIS A 36 -20.20 -1.45 9.70
N PRO A 37 -20.36 -1.69 11.02
CA PRO A 37 -19.45 -2.55 11.76
C PRO A 37 -19.45 -3.98 11.20
N LEU A 38 -18.26 -4.54 11.04
CA LEU A 38 -18.03 -5.92 10.61
C LEU A 38 -17.13 -6.63 11.63
N ALA A 39 -17.23 -7.95 11.68
CA ALA A 39 -16.21 -8.75 12.34
C ALA A 39 -14.83 -8.49 11.67
N PRO A 40 -13.72 -8.45 12.42
CA PRO A 40 -12.42 -8.06 11.88
C PRO A 40 -12.01 -8.84 10.63
N MET A 41 -12.16 -10.18 10.66
CA MET A 41 -11.82 -11.02 9.50
C MET A 41 -12.74 -10.77 8.30
N ALA A 42 -14.03 -10.54 8.53
CA ALA A 42 -14.96 -10.23 7.44
C ALA A 42 -14.60 -8.91 6.73
N ALA A 43 -14.14 -7.91 7.49
CA ALA A 43 -13.65 -6.65 6.94
C ALA A 43 -12.37 -6.84 6.13
N LEU A 44 -11.40 -7.58 6.66
CA LEU A 44 -10.12 -7.87 6.00
C LEU A 44 -10.32 -8.70 4.71
N GLU A 45 -11.20 -9.70 4.73
CA GLU A 45 -11.55 -10.46 3.53
C GLU A 45 -12.22 -9.57 2.47
N ALA A 46 -13.08 -8.63 2.87
CA ALA A 46 -13.69 -7.68 1.95
C ALA A 46 -12.64 -6.75 1.33
N ALA A 47 -11.67 -6.28 2.12
CA ALA A 47 -10.54 -5.50 1.63
C ALA A 47 -9.68 -6.31 0.65
N ALA A 48 -9.35 -7.57 0.98
CA ALA A 48 -8.57 -8.44 0.11
C ALA A 48 -9.27 -8.69 -1.24
N ARG A 49 -10.58 -8.96 -1.23
CA ARG A 49 -11.39 -9.08 -2.47
C ARG A 49 -11.33 -7.80 -3.30
N THR A 50 -11.45 -6.65 -2.64
CA THR A 50 -11.37 -5.33 -3.30
C THR A 50 -9.99 -5.11 -3.95
N VAL A 51 -8.90 -5.48 -3.28
CA VAL A 51 -7.55 -5.43 -3.84
C VAL A 51 -7.42 -6.34 -5.06
N GLY A 52 -7.95 -7.57 -5.00
CA GLY A 52 -8.00 -8.46 -6.15
C GLY A 52 -8.80 -7.90 -7.34
N ASP A 53 -9.90 -7.18 -7.08
CA ASP A 53 -10.67 -6.50 -8.12
C ASP A 53 -9.92 -5.31 -8.73
N LEU A 54 -9.18 -4.55 -7.91
CA LEU A 54 -8.29 -3.49 -8.37
C LEU A 54 -7.14 -4.04 -9.22
N TYR A 55 -6.54 -5.16 -8.80
CA TYR A 55 -5.52 -5.85 -9.59
C TYR A 55 -6.02 -6.17 -10.99
N ARG A 56 -7.21 -6.80 -11.12
CA ARG A 56 -7.78 -7.11 -12.44
C ARG A 56 -8.03 -5.87 -13.29
N GLN A 57 -8.47 -4.78 -12.67
CA GLN A 57 -8.65 -3.50 -13.37
C GLN A 57 -7.31 -2.95 -13.89
N VAL A 58 -6.27 -2.92 -13.06
CA VAL A 58 -4.93 -2.46 -13.44
C VAL A 58 -4.34 -3.37 -14.52
N ALA A 59 -4.44 -4.69 -14.36
CA ALA A 59 -3.98 -5.67 -15.34
C ALA A 59 -4.68 -5.49 -16.70
N SER A 60 -5.97 -5.18 -16.71
CA SER A 60 -6.71 -4.94 -17.97
C SER A 60 -6.18 -3.75 -18.78
N LEU A 61 -5.50 -2.79 -18.14
CA LEU A 61 -4.85 -1.67 -18.83
C LEU A 61 -3.53 -2.06 -19.51
N HIS A 62 -3.02 -3.27 -19.24
CA HIS A 62 -1.72 -3.80 -19.68
C HIS A 62 -1.85 -5.06 -20.55
N GLY A 63 -3.06 -5.36 -21.06
CA GLY A 63 -3.29 -6.47 -22.00
C GLY A 63 -2.70 -6.22 -23.39
N ASP A 64 -3.13 -6.99 -24.40
CA ASP A 64 -2.54 -7.01 -25.75
C ASP A 64 -2.37 -5.65 -26.43
N VAL A 65 -3.25 -4.69 -26.12
CA VAL A 65 -3.09 -3.29 -26.50
C VAL A 65 -2.89 -2.48 -25.22
N PRO A 66 -1.64 -2.36 -24.71
CA PRO A 66 -1.39 -1.72 -23.44
C PRO A 66 -1.72 -0.23 -23.55
N ARG A 67 -2.60 0.24 -22.66
CA ARG A 67 -2.93 1.66 -22.49
C ARG A 67 -1.94 2.36 -21.56
N CYS A 68 -1.12 1.59 -20.86
CA CYS A 68 -0.09 2.05 -19.96
C CYS A 68 1.30 1.70 -20.51
N GLY A 69 2.20 2.68 -20.53
CA GLY A 69 3.58 2.51 -21.03
C GLY A 69 4.61 2.21 -19.92
N CYS A 70 4.18 1.73 -18.74
CA CYS A 70 5.09 1.55 -17.60
C CYS A 70 5.99 0.30 -17.69
N GLY A 71 5.69 -0.63 -18.61
CA GLY A 71 6.48 -1.84 -18.83
C GLY A 71 6.19 -2.99 -17.84
N TRP A 72 5.25 -2.82 -16.90
CA TRP A 72 4.76 -3.93 -16.09
C TRP A 72 3.86 -4.84 -16.94
N GLN A 73 4.12 -6.14 -16.88
CA GLN A 73 3.32 -7.17 -17.52
C GLN A 73 2.65 -8.00 -16.42
N PRO A 74 1.30 -8.06 -16.37
CA PRO A 74 0.60 -8.81 -15.33
C PRO A 74 0.91 -10.30 -15.43
N ASP A 75 1.30 -10.88 -14.31
CA ASP A 75 1.46 -12.32 -14.13
C ASP A 75 0.74 -12.70 -12.81
N PRO A 76 -0.49 -13.22 -12.87
CA PRO A 76 -1.28 -13.47 -11.67
C PRO A 76 -0.62 -14.40 -10.64
N ASP A 77 0.22 -15.34 -11.11
CA ASP A 77 0.88 -16.30 -10.22
C ASP A 77 2.03 -15.60 -9.46
N ASP A 78 2.93 -14.93 -10.19
CA ASP A 78 4.06 -14.21 -9.60
C ASP A 78 3.62 -12.97 -8.82
N ASP A 79 2.66 -12.21 -9.33
CA ASP A 79 2.10 -11.02 -8.66
C ASP A 79 1.37 -11.42 -7.36
N GLY A 80 0.67 -12.55 -7.37
CA GLY A 80 0.00 -13.11 -6.18
C GLY A 80 0.99 -13.40 -5.07
N ILE A 81 2.06 -14.15 -5.38
CA ILE A 81 3.15 -14.46 -4.44
C ILE A 81 3.77 -13.17 -3.88
N ARG A 82 4.00 -12.17 -4.74
CA ARG A 82 4.55 -10.88 -4.32
C ARG A 82 3.63 -10.15 -3.34
N LEU A 83 2.33 -10.08 -3.63
CA LEU A 83 1.35 -9.42 -2.76
C LEU A 83 1.20 -10.14 -1.42
N GLU A 84 1.18 -11.47 -1.42
CA GLU A 84 1.19 -12.28 -0.21
C GLU A 84 2.43 -12.02 0.65
N ALA A 85 3.61 -11.98 0.03
CA ALA A 85 4.86 -11.69 0.73
C ALA A 85 4.86 -10.29 1.35
N MET A 86 4.36 -9.28 0.63
CA MET A 86 4.25 -7.91 1.14
C MET A 86 3.29 -7.84 2.34
N MET A 87 2.15 -8.53 2.27
CA MET A 87 1.21 -8.60 3.39
C MET A 87 1.81 -9.32 4.60
N ALA A 88 2.50 -10.45 4.36
CA ALA A 88 3.21 -11.18 5.41
C ALA A 88 4.27 -10.31 6.10
N ALA A 89 5.03 -9.52 5.33
CA ALA A 89 6.00 -8.58 5.87
C ALA A 89 5.34 -7.47 6.68
N ALA A 90 4.25 -6.86 6.19
CA ALA A 90 3.53 -5.81 6.89
C ALA A 90 2.98 -6.27 8.26
N MET A 91 2.52 -7.52 8.37
CA MET A 91 2.07 -8.10 9.64
C MET A 91 3.21 -8.30 10.66
N GLN A 92 4.47 -8.32 10.22
CA GLN A 92 5.63 -8.46 11.09
C GLN A 92 6.18 -7.11 11.57
N VAL A 93 5.76 -6.00 10.95
CA VAL A 93 6.15 -4.65 11.38
C VAL A 93 5.59 -4.39 12.77
N ARG A 94 6.48 -4.15 13.73
CA ARG A 94 6.08 -3.85 15.10
C ARG A 94 5.61 -2.39 15.20
N PRO A 95 4.51 -2.10 15.89
CA PRO A 95 4.03 -0.73 16.11
C PRO A 95 5.06 0.20 16.79
N ASP A 96 6.04 -0.38 17.49
CA ASP A 96 6.97 0.33 18.37
C ASP A 96 8.19 0.93 17.65
N ASP A 97 8.44 0.62 16.37
CA ASP A 97 9.59 1.18 15.64
C ASP A 97 9.48 2.70 15.39
N HIS A 98 8.31 3.29 15.67
CA HIS A 98 8.06 4.73 15.71
C HIS A 98 7.37 5.17 17.01
N GLY A 99 7.55 4.43 18.10
CA GLY A 99 6.87 4.70 19.37
C GLY A 99 7.42 5.93 20.10
N LEU A 100 6.50 6.77 20.62
CA LEU A 100 6.76 7.86 21.59
C LEU A 100 7.56 7.39 22.82
N ALA A 101 7.63 6.07 23.06
CA ALA A 101 8.42 5.44 24.12
C ALA A 101 9.93 5.74 24.02
N GLY A 102 10.44 6.10 22.83
CA GLY A 102 11.83 6.54 22.62
C GLY A 102 12.04 8.05 22.70
N MET A 103 10.98 8.86 22.80
CA MET A 103 11.08 10.31 22.79
C MET A 103 11.38 10.84 24.20
N THR A 104 12.42 11.67 24.32
CA THR A 104 12.73 12.35 25.59
C THR A 104 11.62 13.36 25.92
N VAL A 105 10.99 13.21 27.09
CA VAL A 105 9.93 14.13 27.56
C VAL A 105 10.50 15.54 27.73
N ALA A 106 10.00 16.49 26.94
CA ALA A 106 10.53 17.86 26.83
C ALA A 106 9.95 18.87 27.85
N GLY A 107 9.15 18.44 28.83
CA GLY A 107 8.58 19.35 29.82
C GLY A 107 8.05 18.66 31.06
N ARG A 108 8.12 19.35 32.20
CA ARG A 108 7.35 19.06 33.42
C ARG A 108 6.56 20.30 33.80
N ALA A 109 5.31 20.10 34.21
CA ALA A 109 4.44 21.13 34.78
C ALA A 109 4.76 21.35 36.26
#